data_AF-A0A3D9UG71-F1
#
_entry.id   AF-A0A3D9UG71-F1
#
_cell.length_a   1.000
_cell.length_b   1.000
_cell.length_c   1.000
_cell.angle_alpha   90.00
_cell.angle_beta   90.00
_cell.angle_gamma   90.00
#
_symmetry.space_group_name_H-M   'P 1'
#
loop_
_entity.id
_entity.type
_entity.pdbx_description
1 polymer ?
#
loop_
_entity_poly.entity_id
_entity_poly.type
_entity_poly.pdbx_seq_one_letter_code
_entity_poly.pdbx_strand_id
1 'polypeptide(L)'
;MGYHATMARTAVVLGCLDGRESLTFSMANRIGETFNCNSSWLYTGEFSPFHVRSLGSRNYQSFFLPDTNEVADSSDARFHFIRVSGGSCDGTLIVVRSIRNCYSVAYESTGFMLKNGMRSGGLGNLKRFILFLKTKCENLPMLSYTYQDDYHADPEFGQHHPLYYLRSEVVSSRDWLFNMMTGRQPGSWLSSFGDELEEIAKAPFGKATPVENKIAESAEEIRHNN
;
A
#
# COMPACT_ATOMS: atom_id res chain seq x y z
N MET A 1 -20.93 33.73 13.38
CA MET A 1 -21.15 32.59 14.30
C MET A 1 -20.19 31.39 14.09
N GLY A 2 -19.11 31.48 13.29
CA GLY A 2 -18.19 30.36 13.03
C GLY A 2 -16.99 30.21 13.99
N TYR A 3 -16.59 31.28 14.68
CA TYR A 3 -15.33 31.28 15.46
C TYR A 3 -15.44 30.56 16.83
N HIS A 4 -16.57 30.69 17.53
CA HIS A 4 -16.76 30.07 18.85
C HIS A 4 -16.89 28.54 18.80
N ALA A 5 -17.52 27.99 17.76
CA ALA A 5 -17.68 26.54 17.62
C ALA A 5 -16.34 25.85 17.31
N THR A 6 -15.45 26.48 16.56
CA THR A 6 -14.11 25.95 16.24
C THR A 6 -13.21 25.97 17.48
N MET A 7 -13.21 27.07 18.25
CA MET A 7 -12.41 27.16 19.48
C MET A 7 -12.87 26.17 20.56
N ALA A 8 -14.18 25.95 20.73
CA ALA A 8 -14.70 24.94 21.65
C ALA A 8 -14.25 23.52 21.26
N ARG A 9 -14.19 23.22 19.95
CA ARG A 9 -13.69 21.92 19.46
C ARG A 9 -12.19 21.74 19.67
N THR A 10 -11.39 22.81 19.56
CA THR A 10 -9.96 22.77 19.86
C THR A 10 -9.70 22.59 21.36
N ALA A 11 -10.48 23.27 22.22
CA ALA A 11 -10.35 23.15 23.68
C ALA A 11 -10.56 21.70 24.17
N VAL A 12 -11.55 21.01 23.62
CA VAL A 12 -11.82 19.58 23.93
C VAL A 12 -10.64 18.69 23.52
N VAL A 13 -10.06 18.90 22.32
CA VAL A 13 -8.90 18.14 21.86
C VAL A 13 -7.67 18.39 22.76
N LEU A 14 -7.41 19.65 23.12
CA LEU A 14 -6.33 20.00 24.04
C LEU A 14 -6.59 19.43 25.44
N GLY A 15 -7.84 19.45 25.90
CA GLY A 15 -8.26 18.82 27.15
C GLY A 15 -7.99 17.32 27.16
N CYS A 16 -8.24 16.61 26.05
CA CYS A 16 -7.88 15.20 25.93
C CYS A 16 -6.37 14.97 25.95
N LEU A 17 -5.58 15.80 25.27
CA LEU A 17 -4.11 15.69 25.27
C LEU A 17 -3.52 15.97 26.65
N ASP A 18 -4.09 16.92 27.39
CA ASP A 18 -3.68 17.27 28.75
C ASP A 18 -4.22 16.30 29.83
N GLY A 19 -5.02 15.29 29.45
CA GLY A 19 -5.67 14.36 30.37
C GLY A 19 -6.79 14.97 31.23
N ARG A 20 -7.30 16.14 30.83
CA ARG A 20 -8.38 16.88 31.52
C ARG A 20 -9.77 16.49 31.03
N GLU A 21 -9.88 15.97 29.82
CA GLU A 21 -11.13 15.51 29.22
C GLU A 21 -10.98 14.08 28.66
N SER A 22 -12.05 13.29 28.74
CA SER A 22 -12.06 11.93 28.19
C SER A 22 -12.38 11.92 26.69
N LEU A 23 -11.71 11.05 25.95
CA LEU A 23 -11.98 10.84 24.52
C LEU A 23 -13.33 10.15 24.32
N THR A 24 -14.28 10.82 23.68
CA THR A 24 -15.62 10.23 23.43
C THR A 24 -15.63 9.24 22.26
N PHE A 25 -16.62 8.35 22.21
CA PHE A 25 -16.78 7.39 21.10
C PHE A 25 -16.95 8.04 19.73
N SER A 26 -17.59 9.22 19.67
CA SER A 26 -17.70 9.95 18.41
C SER A 26 -16.35 10.53 17.98
N MET A 27 -15.55 11.00 18.94
CA MET A 27 -14.24 11.58 18.64
C MET A 27 -13.25 10.55 18.15
N ALA A 28 -13.08 9.41 18.83
CA ALA A 28 -12.10 8.42 18.37
C ALA A 28 -12.54 7.69 17.10
N ASN A 29 -13.84 7.56 16.82
CA ASN A 29 -14.29 7.10 15.50
C ASN A 29 -13.90 8.10 14.40
N ARG A 30 -14.10 9.40 14.63
CA ARG A 30 -13.69 10.42 13.68
C ARG A 30 -12.17 10.49 13.50
N ILE A 31 -11.40 10.31 14.56
CA ILE A 31 -9.92 10.21 14.49
C ILE A 31 -9.55 8.97 13.67
N GLY A 32 -10.16 7.82 13.96
CA GLY A 32 -9.97 6.57 13.22
C GLY A 32 -10.24 6.74 11.72
N GLU A 33 -11.38 7.32 11.36
CA GLU A 33 -11.75 7.60 9.97
C GLU A 33 -10.80 8.61 9.30
N THR A 34 -10.36 9.64 10.02
CA THR A 34 -9.52 10.72 9.45
C THR A 34 -8.08 10.27 9.24
N PHE A 35 -7.53 9.49 10.18
CA PHE A 35 -6.11 9.12 10.20
C PHE A 35 -5.87 7.63 9.90
N ASN A 36 -6.93 6.89 9.56
CA ASN A 36 -6.90 5.45 9.29
C ASN A 36 -6.24 4.65 10.43
N CYS A 37 -6.54 5.02 11.67
CA CYS A 37 -6.07 4.34 12.88
C CYS A 37 -7.20 3.51 13.52
N ASN A 38 -6.82 2.58 14.38
CA ASN A 38 -7.75 1.71 15.07
C ASN A 38 -8.47 2.49 16.18
N SER A 39 -9.75 2.82 15.96
CA SER A 39 -10.54 3.54 16.97
C SER A 39 -10.69 2.73 18.26
N SER A 40 -10.75 1.39 18.21
CA SER A 40 -10.80 0.54 19.41
C SER A 40 -9.56 0.71 20.29
N TRP A 41 -8.38 0.79 19.66
CA TRP A 41 -7.13 1.02 20.38
C TRP A 41 -7.15 2.36 21.15
N LEU A 42 -7.76 3.40 20.60
CA LEU A 42 -7.89 4.70 21.28
C LEU A 42 -8.74 4.64 22.56
N TYR A 43 -9.63 3.66 22.70
CA TYR A 43 -10.47 3.50 23.90
C TYR A 43 -9.92 2.48 24.88
N THR A 44 -9.47 1.33 24.38
CA THR A 44 -9.15 0.17 25.22
C THR A 44 -7.65 -0.03 25.40
N GLY A 45 -6.83 0.57 24.53
CA GLY A 45 -5.40 0.25 24.44
C GLY A 45 -5.12 -1.16 23.90
N GLU A 46 -6.15 -1.91 23.53
CA GLU A 46 -6.03 -3.27 23.00
C GLU A 46 -5.81 -3.25 21.47
N PHE A 47 -5.26 -4.34 20.94
CA PHE A 47 -4.85 -4.46 19.53
C PHE A 47 -3.73 -3.49 19.13
N SER A 48 -3.53 -3.29 17.83
CA SER A 48 -2.55 -2.35 17.30
C SER A 48 -3.17 -0.97 17.05
N PRO A 49 -2.41 0.13 17.24
CA PRO A 49 -2.89 1.50 16.98
C PRO A 49 -3.24 1.74 15.51
N PHE A 50 -2.58 1.04 14.59
CA PHE A 50 -2.86 1.13 13.16
C PHE A 50 -3.33 -0.20 12.59
N HIS A 51 -4.24 -0.12 11.63
CA HIS A 51 -4.71 -1.29 10.90
C HIS A 51 -3.62 -1.80 9.97
N VAL A 52 -3.33 -3.09 10.07
CA VAL A 52 -2.44 -3.78 9.16
C VAL A 52 -3.17 -4.99 8.59
N ARG A 53 -3.08 -5.15 7.27
CA ARG A 53 -3.62 -6.34 6.59
C ARG A 53 -2.49 -7.20 6.03
N SER A 54 -2.67 -8.51 6.11
CA SER A 54 -1.93 -9.43 5.24
C SER A 54 -2.46 -9.31 3.81
N LEU A 55 -1.58 -9.22 2.82
CA LEU A 55 -1.95 -9.27 1.40
C LEU A 55 -2.48 -10.65 1.01
N GLY A 56 -1.84 -11.70 1.55
CA GLY A 56 -2.12 -13.08 1.22
C GLY A 56 -1.71 -13.45 -0.21
N SER A 57 -1.80 -14.73 -0.55
CA SER A 57 -1.39 -15.24 -1.87
C SER A 57 -2.45 -15.12 -2.98
N ARG A 58 -3.72 -14.82 -2.63
CA ARG A 58 -4.85 -14.87 -3.58
C ARG A 58 -5.80 -13.67 -3.58
N ASN A 59 -5.82 -12.87 -2.51
CA ASN A 59 -6.80 -11.80 -2.28
C ASN A 59 -6.17 -10.40 -2.18
N TYR A 60 -4.92 -10.24 -2.64
CA TYR A 60 -4.21 -8.97 -2.59
C TYR A 60 -4.81 -7.91 -3.52
N GLN A 61 -5.59 -8.31 -4.53
CA GLN A 61 -6.11 -7.43 -5.58
C GLN A 61 -7.00 -6.33 -5.01
N SER A 62 -7.83 -6.63 -4.01
CA SER A 62 -8.70 -5.65 -3.34
C SER A 62 -7.93 -4.54 -2.62
N PHE A 63 -6.64 -4.73 -2.36
CA PHE A 63 -5.79 -3.68 -1.78
C PHE A 63 -5.38 -2.63 -2.82
N PHE A 64 -5.14 -3.05 -4.06
CA PHE A 64 -4.65 -2.20 -5.15
C PHE A 64 -5.77 -1.64 -6.01
N LEU A 65 -6.84 -2.42 -6.18
CA LEU A 65 -8.01 -2.10 -6.99
C LEU A 65 -9.25 -2.16 -6.08
N PRO A 66 -9.55 -1.08 -5.32
CA PRO A 66 -10.78 -1.02 -4.54
C PRO A 66 -11.99 -1.02 -5.48
N ASP A 67 -13.13 -1.56 -5.03
CA ASP A 67 -14.35 -1.62 -5.84
C ASP A 67 -14.83 -0.20 -6.24
N THR A 68 -15.51 -0.15 -7.39
CA THR A 68 -15.78 1.00 -8.27
C THR A 68 -16.49 2.23 -7.69
N ASN A 69 -16.73 2.30 -6.37
CA ASN A 69 -17.26 3.48 -5.70
C ASN A 69 -16.18 4.31 -4.98
N GLU A 70 -14.96 3.77 -4.83
CA GLU A 70 -13.75 4.50 -4.41
C GLU A 70 -12.89 4.90 -5.61
N VAL A 71 -13.48 5.17 -6.78
CA VAL A 71 -12.78 5.86 -7.87
C VAL A 71 -12.68 7.34 -7.48
N ALA A 72 -11.95 7.61 -6.40
CA ALA A 72 -11.19 8.84 -6.31
C ALA A 72 -10.26 8.82 -7.53
N ASP A 73 -10.21 9.92 -8.28
CA ASP A 73 -9.23 10.13 -9.34
C ASP A 73 -7.92 9.42 -9.00
N SER A 74 -7.61 8.36 -9.75
CA SER A 74 -6.50 7.45 -9.48
C SER A 74 -5.13 8.15 -9.55
N SER A 75 -5.10 9.43 -9.91
CA SER A 75 -3.92 10.29 -9.94
C SER A 75 -3.30 10.53 -8.56
N ASP A 76 -4.09 10.47 -7.49
CA ASP A 76 -3.62 10.77 -6.13
C ASP A 76 -3.17 9.54 -5.34
N ALA A 77 -3.39 8.34 -5.87
CA ALA A 77 -2.96 7.11 -5.23
C ALA A 77 -1.46 6.89 -5.45
N ARG A 78 -0.73 6.58 -4.37
CA ARG A 78 0.67 6.16 -4.44
C ARG A 78 0.89 4.89 -3.65
N PHE A 79 1.68 3.98 -4.22
CA PHE A 79 2.04 2.72 -3.61
C PHE A 79 3.54 2.64 -3.42
N HIS A 80 3.96 2.44 -2.17
CA HIS A 80 5.36 2.31 -1.79
C HIS A 80 5.62 0.87 -1.37
N PHE A 81 6.41 0.16 -2.15
CA PHE A 81 6.79 -1.22 -1.94
C PHE A 81 8.14 -1.28 -1.26
N ILE A 82 8.20 -1.85 -0.06
CA ILE A 82 9.39 -1.85 0.78
C ILE A 82 9.76 -3.31 1.04
N ARG A 83 10.93 -3.72 0.58
CA ARG A 83 11.51 -5.03 0.90
C ARG A 83 12.30 -4.93 2.19
N VAL A 84 11.95 -5.73 3.19
CA VAL A 84 12.74 -5.88 4.43
C VAL A 84 14.00 -6.71 4.12
N SER A 85 15.15 -6.22 4.59
CA SER A 85 16.47 -6.79 4.41
C SER A 85 17.12 -7.01 5.78
N GLY A 86 17.53 -8.25 6.07
CA GLY A 86 18.09 -8.61 7.38
C GLY A 86 17.02 -8.93 8.43
N GLY A 87 17.47 -9.27 9.64
CA GLY A 87 16.59 -9.62 10.75
C GLY A 87 15.81 -10.93 10.59
N SER A 88 14.86 -11.14 11.50
CA SER A 88 13.92 -12.27 11.47
C SER A 88 12.91 -12.17 10.32
N CYS A 89 12.64 -10.94 9.85
CA CYS A 89 11.66 -10.63 8.82
C CYS A 89 12.25 -10.42 7.42
N ASP A 90 13.50 -10.81 7.19
CA ASP A 90 14.16 -10.71 5.89
C ASP A 90 13.29 -11.29 4.76
N GLY A 91 13.13 -10.52 3.68
CA GLY A 91 12.29 -10.85 2.54
C GLY A 91 10.81 -10.51 2.71
N THR A 92 10.39 -9.94 3.84
CA THR A 92 9.01 -9.44 3.98
C THR A 92 8.78 -8.27 3.03
N LEU A 93 7.63 -8.27 2.35
CA LEU A 93 7.14 -7.11 1.60
C LEU A 93 6.22 -6.29 2.50
N ILE A 94 6.48 -4.99 2.59
CA ILE A 94 5.55 -4.01 3.15
C ILE A 94 5.06 -3.14 1.98
N VAL A 95 3.76 -2.87 1.93
CA VAL A 95 3.17 -1.96 0.95
C VAL A 95 2.43 -0.86 1.69
N VAL A 96 2.90 0.37 1.55
CA VAL A 96 2.20 1.55 2.03
C VAL A 96 1.41 2.15 0.88
N ARG A 97 0.09 2.25 1.05
CA ARG A 97 -0.81 2.92 0.11
C ARG A 97 -1.19 4.29 0.68
N SER A 98 -1.01 5.34 -0.10
CA SER A 98 -1.39 6.71 0.21
C SER A 98 -2.45 7.20 -0.77
N ILE A 99 -3.57 7.70 -0.27
CA ILE A 99 -4.64 8.35 -1.05
C ILE A 99 -5.07 9.60 -0.31
N ARG A 100 -4.95 10.78 -0.94
CA ARG A 100 -5.41 12.07 -0.36
C ARG A 100 -4.93 12.27 1.10
N ASN A 101 -3.69 11.88 1.39
CA ASN A 101 -3.05 11.89 2.73
C ASN A 101 -3.59 10.88 3.76
N CYS A 102 -4.49 9.97 3.38
CA CYS A 102 -4.81 8.79 4.17
C CYS A 102 -3.82 7.67 3.84
N TYR A 103 -3.23 7.05 4.87
CA TYR A 103 -2.25 6.00 4.71
C TYR A 103 -2.76 4.67 5.22
N SER A 104 -2.56 3.61 4.43
CA SER A 104 -2.82 2.23 4.83
C SER A 104 -1.59 1.37 4.58
N VAL A 105 -1.45 0.30 5.36
CA VAL A 105 -0.30 -0.60 5.26
C VAL A 105 -0.78 -2.04 5.11
N ALA A 106 -0.10 -2.76 4.21
CA ALA A 106 -0.25 -4.18 4.04
C ALA A 106 1.13 -4.85 4.07
N TYR A 107 1.19 -6.12 4.43
CA TYR A 107 2.42 -6.90 4.37
C TYR A 107 2.21 -8.28 3.75
N GLU A 108 3.29 -8.85 3.25
CA GLU A 108 3.36 -10.24 2.82
C GLU A 108 4.69 -10.87 3.25
N SER A 109 4.58 -11.97 4.00
CA SER A 109 5.70 -12.77 4.50
C SER A 109 5.43 -14.28 4.48
N THR A 110 4.24 -14.70 4.04
CA THR A 110 3.76 -16.10 4.13
C THR A 110 3.45 -16.70 2.77
N GLY A 111 2.76 -15.95 1.91
CA GLY A 111 2.40 -16.35 0.55
C GLY A 111 3.62 -16.36 -0.37
N PHE A 112 4.52 -15.41 -0.22
CA PHE A 112 5.83 -15.39 -0.85
C PHE A 112 6.79 -14.55 -0.01
N MET A 113 8.09 -14.65 -0.30
CA MET A 113 9.11 -13.81 0.31
C MET A 113 9.99 -13.21 -0.80
N LEU A 114 10.45 -11.99 -0.60
CA LEU A 114 11.42 -11.32 -1.45
C LEU A 114 12.85 -11.71 -1.02
N LYS A 115 13.12 -13.03 -1.02
CA LYS A 115 14.45 -13.60 -0.81
C LYS A 115 14.60 -15.01 -1.41
N ASN A 116 15.84 -15.45 -1.55
CA ASN A 116 16.20 -16.81 -1.94
C ASN A 116 15.69 -17.85 -0.94
N GLY A 117 15.52 -19.09 -1.40
CA GLY A 117 15.08 -20.22 -0.57
C GLY A 117 13.56 -20.45 -0.56
N MET A 118 12.80 -19.72 -1.37
CA MET A 118 11.40 -20.05 -1.61
C MET A 118 11.23 -21.41 -2.30
N ARG A 119 10.19 -22.14 -1.88
CA ARG A 119 9.74 -23.35 -2.58
C ARG A 119 8.90 -22.98 -3.81
N SER A 120 8.67 -23.93 -4.70
CA SER A 120 7.89 -23.76 -5.94
C SER A 120 6.55 -23.03 -5.76
N GLY A 121 5.83 -23.32 -4.67
CA GLY A 121 4.58 -22.62 -4.34
C GLY A 121 4.77 -21.11 -4.10
N GLY A 122 5.82 -20.71 -3.38
CA GLY A 122 6.16 -19.31 -3.12
C GLY A 122 6.62 -18.58 -4.37
N LEU A 123 7.45 -19.22 -5.20
CA LEU A 123 7.88 -18.68 -6.49
C LEU A 123 6.67 -18.43 -7.41
N GLY A 124 5.76 -19.41 -7.53
CA GLY A 124 4.53 -19.28 -8.29
C GLY A 124 3.57 -18.20 -7.76
N ASN A 125 3.57 -17.96 -6.44
CA ASN A 125 2.79 -16.86 -5.83
C ASN A 125 3.39 -15.50 -6.18
N LEU A 126 4.71 -15.34 -6.03
CA LEU A 126 5.41 -14.11 -6.37
C LEU A 126 5.26 -13.77 -7.86
N LYS A 127 5.43 -14.75 -8.75
CA LYS A 127 5.24 -14.55 -10.20
C LYS A 127 3.85 -14.00 -10.51
N ARG A 128 2.81 -14.62 -9.95
CA ARG A 128 1.42 -14.16 -10.15
C ARG A 128 1.20 -12.74 -9.61
N PHE A 129 1.79 -12.42 -8.47
CA PHE A 129 1.73 -11.08 -7.88
C PHE A 129 2.39 -10.03 -8.78
N ILE A 130 3.61 -10.27 -9.27
CA ILE A 130 4.31 -9.34 -10.16
C ILE A 130 3.57 -9.18 -11.50
N LEU A 131 3.06 -10.28 -12.08
CA LEU A 131 2.23 -10.21 -13.28
C LEU A 131 0.96 -9.40 -13.06
N PHE A 132 0.31 -9.53 -11.90
CA PHE A 132 -0.84 -8.70 -11.56
C PHE A 132 -0.47 -7.21 -11.51
N LEU A 133 0.62 -6.84 -10.84
CA LEU A 133 1.06 -5.45 -10.79
C LEU A 133 1.34 -4.90 -12.20
N LYS A 134 2.10 -5.66 -12.98
CA LYS A 134 2.48 -5.31 -14.36
C LYS A 134 1.28 -5.13 -15.29
N THR A 135 0.30 -6.04 -15.22
CA THR A 135 -0.78 -6.12 -16.22
C THR A 135 -2.07 -5.41 -15.80
N LYS A 136 -2.33 -5.27 -14.50
CA LYS A 136 -3.57 -4.71 -13.95
C LYS A 136 -3.36 -3.40 -13.19
N CYS A 137 -2.15 -3.14 -12.70
CA CYS A 137 -1.85 -1.97 -11.88
C CYS A 137 -0.87 -0.99 -12.56
N GLU A 138 -0.62 -1.11 -13.87
CA GLU A 138 0.36 -0.26 -14.58
C GLU A 138 0.14 1.24 -14.37
N ASN A 139 -1.11 1.68 -14.33
CA ASN A 139 -1.46 3.09 -14.16
C ASN A 139 -1.28 3.60 -12.71
N LEU A 140 -0.92 2.72 -11.77
CA LEU A 140 -0.70 3.11 -10.38
C LEU A 140 0.76 3.56 -10.20
N PRO A 141 1.00 4.75 -9.62
CA PRO A 141 2.34 5.16 -9.21
C PRO A 141 2.93 4.19 -8.18
N MET A 142 3.91 3.39 -8.60
CA MET A 142 4.60 2.40 -7.78
C MET A 142 6.06 2.81 -7.57
N LEU A 143 6.45 2.96 -6.30
CA LEU A 143 7.82 3.25 -5.89
C LEU A 143 8.34 2.09 -5.07
N SER A 144 9.62 1.73 -5.24
CA SER A 144 10.23 0.64 -4.51
C SER A 144 11.40 1.08 -3.63
N TYR A 145 11.50 0.43 -2.47
CA TYR A 145 12.44 0.75 -1.42
C TYR A 145 13.00 -0.52 -0.77
N THR A 146 14.08 -0.38 -0.04
CA THR A 146 14.60 -1.41 0.87
C THR A 146 14.73 -0.86 2.27
N TYR A 147 14.10 -1.53 3.22
CA TYR A 147 14.27 -1.33 4.65
C TYR A 147 15.36 -2.26 5.15
N GLN A 148 16.36 -1.71 5.84
CA GLN A 148 17.45 -2.49 6.41
C GLN A 148 17.19 -2.64 7.91
N ASP A 149 16.92 -3.87 8.36
CA ASP A 149 16.73 -4.20 9.77
C ASP A 149 18.07 -4.57 10.39
N ASP A 150 18.81 -3.54 10.84
CA ASP A 150 20.11 -3.70 11.49
C ASP A 150 20.00 -4.09 12.98
N TYR A 151 18.82 -3.99 13.57
CA TYR A 151 18.62 -4.14 15.02
C TYR A 151 17.90 -5.43 15.42
N HIS A 152 17.60 -6.32 14.46
CA HIS A 152 16.74 -7.49 14.68
C HIS A 152 15.40 -7.10 15.33
N ALA A 153 14.93 -5.89 15.02
CA ALA A 153 13.66 -5.43 15.51
C ALA A 153 12.61 -6.02 14.58
N ASP A 154 11.76 -6.91 15.12
CA ASP A 154 10.58 -7.34 14.38
C ASP A 154 9.85 -6.07 13.91
N PRO A 155 9.61 -5.86 12.61
CA PRO A 155 8.79 -4.75 12.15
C PRO A 155 7.49 -4.82 12.92
N GLU A 156 7.33 -3.94 13.92
CA GLU A 156 6.21 -3.95 14.85
C GLU A 156 4.94 -3.56 14.09
N PHE A 157 4.38 -4.53 13.36
CA PHE A 157 3.32 -4.28 12.40
C PHE A 157 2.12 -3.70 13.13
N GLY A 158 1.79 -2.46 12.75
CA GLY A 158 0.63 -1.75 13.29
C GLY A 158 0.93 -0.96 14.54
N GLN A 159 2.13 -1.04 15.12
CA GLN A 159 2.58 -0.18 16.22
C GLN A 159 3.08 1.18 15.74
N HIS A 160 3.35 1.31 14.43
CA HIS A 160 3.79 2.56 13.83
C HIS A 160 2.82 3.04 12.76
N HIS A 161 2.69 4.37 12.68
CA HIS A 161 1.97 5.02 11.58
C HIS A 161 2.62 4.63 10.25
N PRO A 162 1.89 4.39 9.14
CA PRO A 162 2.49 3.91 7.89
C PRO A 162 3.65 4.77 7.34
N LEU A 163 3.63 6.08 7.59
CA LEU A 163 4.74 6.99 7.26
C LEU A 163 6.08 6.62 7.91
N TYR A 164 6.07 5.91 9.04
CA TYR A 164 7.29 5.40 9.67
C TYR A 164 8.13 4.59 8.70
N TYR A 165 7.48 3.73 7.91
CA TYR A 165 8.15 2.86 6.93
C TYR A 165 8.63 3.61 5.68
N LEU A 166 8.36 4.92 5.56
CA LEU A 166 8.78 5.77 4.43
C LEU A 166 9.84 6.80 4.80
N ARG A 167 10.28 6.83 6.06
CA ARG A 167 11.32 7.74 6.53
C ARG A 167 12.64 7.44 5.83
N SER A 168 13.34 8.46 5.33
CA SER A 168 14.62 8.29 4.63
C SER A 168 15.73 7.71 5.51
N GLU A 169 15.61 7.88 6.82
CA GLU A 169 16.48 7.28 7.83
C GLU A 169 16.31 5.75 7.92
N VAL A 170 15.19 5.25 7.39
CA VAL A 170 14.70 3.88 7.54
C VAL A 170 14.80 3.15 6.19
N VAL A 171 14.53 3.82 5.07
CA VAL A 171 14.50 3.19 3.74
C VAL A 171 15.41 3.83 2.71
N SER A 172 15.96 3.00 1.82
CA SER A 172 16.69 3.43 0.61
C SER A 172 15.86 3.19 -0.66
N SER A 173 15.77 4.20 -1.53
CA SER A 173 15.10 4.07 -2.84
C SER A 173 15.83 3.08 -3.73
N ARG A 174 15.09 2.17 -4.38
CA ARG A 174 15.63 1.11 -5.22
C ARG A 174 14.66 0.78 -6.35
N ASP A 175 15.16 0.44 -7.52
CA ASP A 175 14.31 0.07 -8.67
C ASP A 175 14.01 -1.43 -8.74
N TRP A 176 14.07 -2.15 -7.61
CA TRP A 176 13.93 -3.61 -7.61
C TRP A 176 12.59 -4.07 -8.18
N LEU A 177 11.50 -3.35 -7.89
CA LEU A 177 10.17 -3.73 -8.37
C LEU A 177 10.07 -3.53 -9.89
N PHE A 178 10.57 -2.39 -10.38
CA PHE A 178 10.61 -2.11 -11.81
C PHE A 178 11.48 -3.15 -12.55
N ASN A 179 12.62 -3.52 -11.98
CA ASN A 179 13.46 -4.60 -12.52
C ASN A 179 12.65 -5.90 -12.62
N MET A 180 11.94 -6.31 -11.57
CA MET A 180 11.11 -7.52 -11.63
C MET A 180 10.02 -7.44 -12.70
N MET A 181 9.29 -6.32 -12.78
CA MET A 181 8.23 -6.14 -13.79
C MET A 181 8.76 -6.15 -15.23
N THR A 182 10.03 -5.80 -15.42
CA THR A 182 10.70 -5.83 -16.74
C THR A 182 11.48 -7.13 -16.98
N GLY A 183 11.39 -8.11 -16.08
CA GLY A 183 12.09 -9.39 -16.18
C GLY A 183 13.60 -9.30 -15.93
N ARG A 184 14.05 -8.23 -15.27
CA ARG A 184 15.45 -8.03 -14.86
C ARG A 184 15.65 -8.48 -13.42
N GLN A 185 16.86 -8.94 -13.11
CA GLN A 185 17.25 -9.35 -11.78
C GLN A 185 17.11 -8.18 -10.77
N PRO A 186 16.32 -8.32 -9.69
CA PRO A 186 16.14 -7.24 -8.71
C PRO A 186 17.32 -7.07 -7.74
N GLY A 187 18.10 -8.13 -7.55
CA GLY A 187 19.26 -8.18 -6.67
C GLY A 187 19.70 -9.62 -6.41
N SER A 188 20.88 -9.79 -5.81
CA SER A 188 21.44 -11.11 -5.45
C SER A 188 20.58 -11.85 -4.42
N TRP A 189 19.80 -11.12 -3.63
CA TRP A 189 18.88 -11.66 -2.64
C TRP A 189 17.73 -12.48 -3.25
N LEU A 190 17.48 -12.40 -4.56
CA LEU A 190 16.46 -13.20 -5.27
C LEU A 190 17.01 -13.81 -6.57
N SER A 191 18.23 -14.34 -6.53
CA SER A 191 18.89 -14.99 -7.68
C SER A 191 18.18 -16.24 -8.19
N SER A 192 17.39 -16.93 -7.36
CA SER A 192 16.71 -18.17 -7.74
C SER A 192 15.41 -17.98 -8.54
N PHE A 193 15.06 -16.75 -8.93
CA PHE A 193 13.77 -16.41 -9.57
C PHE A 193 13.91 -16.11 -11.07
N GLY A 194 14.99 -16.61 -11.70
CA GLY A 194 15.35 -16.29 -13.10
C GLY A 194 14.31 -16.76 -14.10
N ASP A 195 13.87 -18.02 -14.01
CA ASP A 195 12.90 -18.60 -14.94
C ASP A 195 11.57 -17.83 -14.91
N GLU A 196 11.10 -17.44 -13.72
CA GLU A 196 9.90 -16.62 -13.57
C GLU A 196 10.08 -15.21 -14.13
N LEU A 197 11.27 -14.61 -14.02
CA LEU A 197 11.56 -13.30 -14.61
C LEU A 197 11.50 -13.34 -16.14
N GLU A 198 11.96 -14.42 -16.77
CA GLU A 198 11.83 -14.59 -18.23
C GLU A 198 10.37 -14.67 -18.67
N GLU A 199 9.52 -15.35 -17.90
CA GLU A 199 8.08 -15.39 -18.14
C GLU A 199 7.44 -14.00 -17.95
N ILE A 200 7.82 -13.28 -16.89
CA ILE A 200 7.33 -11.93 -16.62
C ILE A 200 7.74 -10.97 -17.74
N ALA A 201 8.95 -11.09 -18.29
CA ALA A 201 9.43 -10.27 -19.40
C ALA A 201 8.52 -10.36 -20.63
N LYS A 202 8.02 -11.56 -20.93
CA LYS A 202 7.16 -11.85 -22.09
C LYS A 202 5.74 -11.27 -21.95
N ALA A 203 5.26 -11.08 -20.72
CA ALA A 203 3.96 -10.45 -20.51
C ALA A 203 4.03 -8.96 -20.89
N PRO A 204 3.02 -8.40 -21.58
CA PRO A 204 2.98 -6.96 -21.81
C PRO A 204 2.69 -6.24 -20.49
N PHE A 205 3.05 -4.95 -20.40
CA PHE A 205 2.38 -4.07 -19.45
C PHE A 205 0.88 -3.99 -19.80
N GLY A 206 0.06 -3.54 -18.87
CA GLY A 206 -1.37 -3.34 -19.14
C GLY A 206 -1.59 -2.58 -20.47
N LYS A 207 -2.79 -2.73 -21.04
CA LYS A 207 -3.18 -1.76 -22.07
C LYS A 207 -3.56 -0.51 -21.31
N ALA A 208 -2.87 0.61 -21.57
CA ALA A 208 -3.47 1.92 -21.34
C ALA A 208 -4.85 1.88 -22.01
N THR A 209 -5.93 1.84 -21.23
CA THR A 209 -7.26 2.11 -21.77
C THR A 209 -7.19 3.51 -22.35
N PRO A 210 -7.29 3.70 -23.68
CA PRO A 210 -7.38 5.03 -24.23
C PRO A 210 -8.66 5.63 -23.66
N VAL A 211 -8.54 6.70 -22.89
CA VAL A 211 -9.68 7.51 -22.44
C VAL A 211 -10.37 8.19 -23.65
N GLU A 212 -9.85 8.06 -24.87
CA GLU A 212 -10.29 8.81 -26.04
C GLU A 212 -11.40 8.16 -26.89
N ASN A 213 -11.77 6.89 -26.71
CA ASN A 213 -12.80 6.28 -27.59
C ASN A 213 -14.25 6.39 -27.11
N LYS A 214 -14.52 6.83 -25.88
CA LYS A 214 -15.91 7.08 -25.44
C LYS A 214 -16.47 8.43 -25.90
N ILE A 215 -15.60 9.37 -26.32
CA ILE A 215 -16.03 10.66 -26.86
C ILE A 215 -16.32 10.54 -28.36
N ALA A 216 -15.62 9.66 -29.07
CA ALA A 216 -15.84 9.43 -30.50
C ALA A 216 -17.18 8.72 -30.79
N GLU A 217 -17.57 7.72 -29.99
CA GLU A 217 -18.86 7.02 -30.16
C GLU A 217 -20.06 7.94 -29.84
N SER A 218 -19.96 8.81 -28.82
CA SER A 218 -21.02 9.79 -28.54
C SER A 218 -21.10 10.93 -29.55
N ALA A 219 -20.02 11.25 -30.27
CA ALA A 219 -20.03 12.28 -31.30
C ALA A 219 -20.63 11.81 -32.64
N GLU A 220 -20.56 10.51 -32.94
CA GLU A 220 -21.22 9.92 -34.12
C GLU A 220 -22.72 9.69 -33.91
N GLU A 221 -23.17 9.32 -32.69
CA GLU A 221 -24.60 9.20 -32.36
C GLU A 221 -25.34 10.55 -32.40
N ILE A 222 -24.67 11.66 -32.09
CA ILE A 222 -25.27 13.01 -32.17
C ILE A 222 -25.35 13.51 -33.62
N ARG A 223 -24.50 13.01 -34.53
CA ARG A 223 -24.55 13.37 -35.96
C ARG A 223 -25.57 12.56 -36.76
N HIS A 224 -25.99 11.40 -36.28
CA HIS A 224 -27.04 10.59 -36.92
C HIS A 224 -28.46 10.94 -36.46
N ASN A 225 -28.61 11.73 -35.40
CA ASN A 225 -29.90 12.11 -34.83
C ASN A 225 -30.24 13.62 -34.97
N ASN A 226 -29.51 14.36 -35.81
CA ASN A 226 -29.81 15.75 -36.18
C ASN A 226 -30.03 15.89 -37.69
#